data_AF-A0A960AKM8-F1
#
_entry.id   AF-A0A960AKM8-F1
#
_cell.length_a   1.000
_cell.length_b   1.000
_cell.length_c   1.000
_cell.angle_alpha   90.00
_cell.angle_beta   90.00
_cell.angle_gamma   90.00
#
_symmetry.space_group_name_H-M   'P 1'
#
loop_
_entity.id
_entity.type
_entity.pdbx_description
1 polymer ?
#
loop_
_entity_poly.entity_id
_entity_poly.type
_entity_poly.pdbx_seq_one_letter_code
_entity_poly.pdbx_strand_id
1 'polypeptide(L)'
;MDAELTWSQAMAQVHLSSGGFSHTQRAEDHFTTSIDVGQHVAVLVLQRCLAAARRHGIRDPWIVDVGSGRGRLLEQLLALGFPGERLLGVDVRPAPDLPVHWIQGVAPEAVPPLRGLLFAHEFLDDIPVEVVEEGLVLGRDGRPLGPADPADLAWLRSWTGTDSGVVGRRRDEVWRALVSRVEAGEAIAVDYQGGGPVGHWRGRRLSALGGMDVSAGVDLRSCRAATGGRLLPQHRVLAESAPRDVQESAELAVLRDRRGLGGFGWLFVDRPG
;
A
#
# COMPACT_ATOMS: atom_id res chain seq x y z
N MET A 1 -6.58 27.97 9.14
CA MET A 1 -5.34 27.82 9.93
C MET A 1 -4.38 26.80 9.31
N ASP A 2 -4.76 26.09 8.25
CA ASP A 2 -3.94 25.04 7.62
C ASP A 2 -2.87 25.52 6.62
N ALA A 3 -2.61 26.83 6.52
CA ALA A 3 -1.72 27.38 5.48
C ALA A 3 -0.22 27.11 5.76
N GLU A 4 0.12 26.62 6.94
CA GLU A 4 1.52 26.38 7.36
C GLU A 4 1.88 24.89 7.49
N LEU A 5 0.97 23.97 7.17
CA LEU A 5 1.26 22.54 7.29
C LEU A 5 2.12 22.05 6.13
N THR A 6 3.13 21.25 6.45
CA THR A 6 3.81 20.44 5.45
C THR A 6 2.87 19.38 4.87
N TRP A 7 3.19 18.85 3.69
CA TRP A 7 2.41 17.74 3.12
C TRP A 7 2.37 16.52 4.03
N SER A 8 3.47 16.23 4.72
CA SER A 8 3.56 15.13 5.69
C SER A 8 2.59 15.34 6.85
N GLN A 9 2.52 16.56 7.40
CA GLN A 9 1.58 16.89 8.47
C GLN A 9 0.12 16.82 8.00
N ALA A 10 -0.17 17.33 6.80
CA ALA A 10 -1.50 17.28 6.22
C ALA A 10 -1.97 15.84 5.97
N MET A 11 -1.13 14.98 5.37
CA MET A 11 -1.43 13.56 5.18
C MET A 11 -1.58 12.84 6.52
N ALA A 12 -0.71 13.11 7.51
CA ALA A 12 -0.83 12.50 8.83
C ALA A 12 -2.16 12.84 9.52
N GLN A 13 -2.66 14.08 9.35
CA GLN A 13 -4.00 14.44 9.86
C GLN A 13 -5.12 13.63 9.17
N VAL A 14 -4.99 13.35 7.87
CA VAL A 14 -5.95 12.55 7.09
C VAL A 14 -5.95 11.09 7.53
N HIS A 15 -4.78 10.45 7.61
CA HIS A 15 -4.68 8.99 7.79
C HIS A 15 -4.50 8.52 9.23
N LEU A 16 -3.87 9.32 10.09
CA LEU A 16 -3.41 8.86 11.41
C LEU A 16 -4.16 9.49 12.59
N SER A 17 -4.91 10.58 12.36
CA SER A 17 -5.66 11.21 13.44
C SER A 17 -7.00 10.52 13.66
N SER A 18 -7.44 10.39 14.91
CA SER A 18 -8.70 9.73 15.28
C SER A 18 -9.96 10.38 14.69
N GLY A 19 -9.87 11.63 14.24
CA GLY A 19 -10.91 12.35 13.49
C GLY A 19 -10.62 12.50 11.99
N GLY A 20 -9.56 11.86 11.50
CA GLY A 20 -9.12 11.92 10.10
C GLY A 20 -10.04 11.17 9.14
N PHE A 21 -9.85 11.39 7.85
CA PHE A 21 -10.66 10.75 6.80
C PHE A 21 -10.64 9.22 6.93
N SER A 22 -9.47 8.61 7.13
CA SER A 22 -9.35 7.14 7.24
C SER A 22 -10.08 6.57 8.46
N HIS A 23 -10.30 7.37 9.50
CA HIS A 23 -11.04 6.98 10.71
C HIS A 23 -12.56 7.25 10.63
N THR A 24 -12.99 8.20 9.79
CA THR A 24 -14.36 8.74 9.83
C THR A 24 -15.15 8.56 8.54
N GLN A 25 -14.47 8.31 7.43
CA GLN A 25 -15.03 8.18 6.10
C GLN A 25 -14.55 6.88 5.44
N ARG A 26 -15.29 6.45 4.42
CA ARG A 26 -15.00 5.23 3.66
C ARG A 26 -14.36 5.62 2.33
N ALA A 27 -13.09 5.30 2.16
CA ALA A 27 -12.36 5.55 0.93
C ALA A 27 -12.97 4.75 -0.24
N GLU A 28 -13.45 3.54 0.05
CA GLU A 28 -13.99 2.57 -0.90
C GLU A 28 -15.39 2.92 -1.42
N ASP A 29 -16.10 3.85 -0.77
CA ASP A 29 -17.35 4.43 -1.30
C ASP A 29 -17.07 5.46 -2.42
N HIS A 30 -15.79 5.71 -2.72
CA HIS A 30 -15.34 6.79 -3.59
C HIS A 30 -14.39 6.34 -4.69
N PHE A 31 -13.76 5.16 -4.67
CA PHE A 31 -12.95 4.66 -5.80
C PHE A 31 -12.93 3.13 -5.88
N THR A 32 -12.69 2.62 -7.09
CA THR A 32 -12.47 1.18 -7.35
C THR A 32 -10.97 0.90 -7.27
N THR A 33 -10.56 0.10 -6.30
CA THR A 33 -9.19 -0.41 -6.17
C THR A 33 -8.99 -1.67 -7.01
N SER A 34 -7.75 -2.15 -7.16
CA SER A 34 -7.52 -3.41 -7.89
C SER A 34 -8.16 -4.63 -7.20
N ILE A 35 -8.33 -4.58 -5.89
CA ILE A 35 -9.01 -5.61 -5.09
C ILE A 35 -10.53 -5.65 -5.41
N ASP A 36 -11.10 -4.54 -5.87
CA ASP A 36 -12.54 -4.47 -6.21
C ASP A 36 -12.86 -5.04 -7.61
N VAL A 37 -11.85 -5.32 -8.43
CA VAL A 37 -12.02 -5.88 -9.79
C VAL A 37 -11.89 -7.40 -9.74
N GLY A 38 -13.01 -8.08 -9.48
CA GLY A 38 -13.07 -9.54 -9.39
C GLY A 38 -12.35 -10.11 -8.16
N GLN A 39 -11.90 -11.36 -8.24
CA GLN A 39 -11.14 -12.05 -7.18
C GLN A 39 -9.68 -12.35 -7.57
N HIS A 40 -9.18 -11.78 -8.66
CA HIS A 40 -7.88 -12.14 -9.24
C HIS A 40 -6.70 -11.88 -8.29
N VAL A 41 -6.74 -10.75 -7.56
CA VAL A 41 -5.73 -10.41 -6.55
C VAL A 41 -5.76 -11.41 -5.39
N ALA A 42 -6.94 -11.74 -4.86
CA ALA A 42 -7.07 -12.73 -3.79
C ALA A 42 -6.57 -14.13 -4.18
N VAL A 43 -6.89 -14.58 -5.39
CA VAL A 43 -6.37 -15.86 -5.93
C VAL A 43 -4.83 -15.84 -5.98
N LEU A 44 -4.25 -14.75 -6.46
CA LEU A 44 -2.80 -14.61 -6.52
C LEU A 44 -2.19 -14.59 -5.12
N VAL A 45 -2.72 -13.79 -4.19
CA VAL A 45 -2.26 -13.72 -2.79
C VAL A 45 -2.28 -15.10 -2.14
N LEU A 46 -3.37 -15.86 -2.32
CA LEU A 46 -3.48 -17.24 -1.84
C LEU A 46 -2.39 -18.14 -2.46
N GLN A 47 -2.21 -18.09 -3.78
CA GLN A 47 -1.17 -18.89 -4.47
C GLN A 47 0.24 -18.55 -3.97
N ARG A 48 0.53 -17.26 -3.74
CA ARG A 48 1.81 -16.78 -3.20
C ARG A 48 2.03 -17.28 -1.77
N CYS A 49 1.02 -17.16 -0.91
CA CYS A 49 1.07 -17.66 0.46
C CYS A 49 1.39 -19.16 0.49
N LEU A 50 0.65 -19.97 -0.26
CA LEU A 50 0.88 -21.42 -0.33
C LEU A 50 2.25 -21.78 -0.92
N ALA A 51 2.72 -21.02 -1.92
CA ALA A 51 4.05 -21.24 -2.49
C ALA A 51 5.18 -20.89 -1.52
N ALA A 52 5.05 -19.79 -0.77
CA ALA A 52 6.00 -19.41 0.27
C ALA A 52 5.97 -20.42 1.43
N ALA A 53 4.78 -20.86 1.84
CA ALA A 53 4.62 -21.86 2.89
C ALA A 53 5.33 -23.18 2.54
N ARG A 54 5.16 -23.68 1.30
CA ARG A 54 5.90 -24.85 0.80
C ARG A 54 7.41 -24.64 0.78
N ARG A 55 7.87 -23.47 0.32
CA ARG A 55 9.30 -23.14 0.22
C ARG A 55 9.98 -23.13 1.59
N HIS A 56 9.30 -22.62 2.60
CA HIS A 56 9.84 -22.37 3.94
C HIS A 56 9.35 -23.37 5.00
N GLY A 57 8.67 -24.44 4.60
CA GLY A 57 8.20 -25.50 5.51
C GLY A 57 7.16 -25.04 6.54
N ILE A 58 6.30 -24.08 6.18
CA ILE A 58 5.26 -23.54 7.06
C ILE A 58 3.98 -24.39 6.90
N ARG A 59 3.55 -25.06 7.98
CA ARG A 59 2.37 -25.93 7.96
C ARG A 59 1.06 -25.13 7.94
N ASP A 60 0.99 -24.10 8.78
CA ASP A 60 -0.22 -23.29 8.99
C ASP A 60 0.12 -21.80 8.74
N PRO A 61 0.28 -21.37 7.47
CA PRO A 61 0.70 -20.01 7.16
C PRO A 61 -0.42 -19.01 7.46
N TRP A 62 -0.03 -17.85 7.99
CA TRP A 62 -0.89 -16.68 8.13
C TRP A 62 -0.95 -15.88 6.82
N ILE A 63 -2.07 -15.23 6.56
CA ILE A 63 -2.13 -14.09 5.63
C ILE A 63 -2.49 -12.85 6.44
N VAL A 64 -1.60 -11.87 6.43
CA VAL A 64 -1.78 -10.57 7.10
C VAL A 64 -1.96 -9.50 6.04
N ASP A 65 -3.15 -8.90 6.00
CA ASP A 65 -3.48 -7.77 5.14
C ASP A 65 -3.24 -6.47 5.93
N VAL A 66 -2.41 -5.56 5.41
CA VAL A 66 -1.99 -4.32 6.08
C VAL A 66 -2.58 -3.12 5.36
N GLY A 67 -3.25 -2.23 6.09
CA GLY A 67 -4.10 -1.22 5.47
C GLY A 67 -5.33 -1.88 4.85
N SER A 68 -5.94 -2.85 5.56
CA SER A 68 -6.96 -3.75 5.02
C SER A 68 -8.25 -3.06 4.58
N GLY A 69 -8.42 -1.77 4.87
CA GLY A 69 -9.63 -1.01 4.56
C GLY A 69 -10.85 -1.65 5.22
N ARG A 70 -11.89 -1.91 4.42
CA ARG A 70 -13.07 -2.68 4.84
C ARG A 70 -12.89 -4.20 4.94
N GLY A 71 -11.68 -4.73 4.76
CA GLY A 71 -11.40 -6.16 4.79
C GLY A 71 -11.82 -6.92 3.52
N ARG A 72 -11.90 -6.23 2.37
CA ARG A 72 -12.40 -6.82 1.11
C ARG A 72 -11.54 -8.00 0.64
N LEU A 73 -10.22 -7.89 0.74
CA LEU A 73 -9.32 -9.01 0.41
C LEU A 73 -9.57 -10.21 1.34
N LEU A 74 -9.76 -9.97 2.64
CA LEU A 74 -10.02 -11.01 3.63
C LEU A 74 -11.34 -11.73 3.35
N GLU A 75 -12.40 -10.99 3.00
CA GLU A 75 -13.67 -11.55 2.55
C GLU A 75 -13.50 -12.45 1.31
N GLN A 76 -12.72 -12.00 0.32
CA GLN A 76 -12.44 -12.78 -0.88
C GLN A 76 -11.63 -14.06 -0.56
N LEU A 77 -10.66 -13.99 0.35
CA LEU A 77 -9.88 -15.15 0.79
C LEU A 77 -10.73 -16.18 1.53
N LEU A 78 -11.69 -15.73 2.37
CA LEU A 78 -12.69 -16.60 2.98
C LEU A 78 -13.55 -17.29 1.92
N ALA A 79 -14.02 -16.55 0.91
CA ALA A 79 -14.81 -17.11 -0.19
C ALA A 79 -14.03 -18.14 -1.03
N LEU A 80 -12.70 -18.01 -1.09
CA LEU A 80 -11.80 -18.99 -1.70
C LEU A 80 -11.48 -20.18 -0.78
N GLY A 81 -12.04 -20.22 0.43
CA GLY A 81 -11.91 -21.31 1.39
C GLY A 81 -10.65 -21.27 2.25
N PHE A 82 -9.97 -20.12 2.34
CA PHE A 82 -8.84 -19.99 3.28
C PHE A 82 -9.35 -19.91 4.74
N PRO A 83 -8.69 -20.55 5.72
CA PRO A 83 -9.17 -20.57 7.10
C PRO A 83 -9.16 -19.18 7.74
N GLY A 84 -10.32 -18.73 8.24
CA GLY A 84 -10.49 -17.39 8.82
C GLY A 84 -9.64 -17.15 10.07
N GLU A 85 -9.38 -18.20 10.84
CA GLU A 85 -8.47 -18.19 12.00
C GLU A 85 -6.99 -18.03 11.62
N ARG A 86 -6.68 -17.98 10.32
CA ARG A 86 -5.34 -17.70 9.76
C ARG A 86 -5.30 -16.42 8.94
N LEU A 87 -6.38 -15.64 8.96
CA LEU A 87 -6.50 -14.33 8.34
C LEU A 87 -6.45 -13.25 9.41
N LEU A 88 -5.61 -12.24 9.18
CA LEU A 88 -5.51 -11.07 10.04
C LEU A 88 -5.57 -9.79 9.20
N GLY A 89 -6.51 -8.91 9.51
CA GLY A 89 -6.49 -7.53 9.05
C GLY A 89 -5.84 -6.61 10.07
N VAL A 90 -5.01 -5.68 9.60
CA VAL A 90 -4.44 -4.59 10.41
C VAL A 90 -4.78 -3.27 9.74
N ASP A 91 -5.60 -2.46 10.40
CA ASP A 91 -6.03 -1.17 9.89
C ASP A 91 -6.35 -0.21 11.05
N VAL A 92 -6.38 1.09 10.78
CA VAL A 92 -6.81 2.10 11.76
C VAL A 92 -8.34 2.09 11.99
N ARG A 93 -9.08 1.51 11.04
CA ARG A 93 -10.53 1.32 11.07
C ARG A 93 -10.97 0.22 12.04
N PRO A 94 -12.21 0.30 12.57
CA PRO A 94 -12.77 -0.76 13.39
C PRO A 94 -12.94 -2.06 12.60
N ALA A 95 -13.02 -3.18 13.32
CA ALA A 95 -13.18 -4.50 12.71
C ALA A 95 -14.43 -4.58 11.83
N PRO A 96 -14.35 -5.17 10.63
CA PRO A 96 -15.52 -5.51 9.83
C PRO A 96 -16.28 -6.69 10.45
N ASP A 97 -17.52 -6.90 10.03
CA ASP A 97 -18.32 -8.08 10.37
C ASP A 97 -17.88 -9.29 9.53
N LEU A 98 -16.67 -9.79 9.78
CA LEU A 98 -16.06 -10.94 9.10
C LEU A 98 -15.48 -11.90 10.14
N PRO A 99 -15.53 -13.23 9.91
CA PRO A 99 -14.97 -14.23 10.81
C PRO A 99 -13.44 -14.36 10.65
N VAL A 100 -12.71 -13.27 10.90
CA VAL A 100 -11.24 -13.17 10.81
C VAL A 100 -10.66 -12.48 12.04
N HIS A 101 -9.35 -12.56 12.23
CA HIS A 101 -8.69 -11.72 13.24
C HIS A 101 -8.57 -10.27 12.75
N TRP A 102 -8.66 -9.32 13.68
CA TRP A 102 -8.51 -7.90 13.41
C TRP A 102 -7.71 -7.20 14.49
N ILE A 103 -6.76 -6.37 14.09
CA ILE A 103 -6.07 -5.42 14.97
C ILE A 103 -6.40 -4.02 14.48
N GLN A 104 -7.15 -3.28 15.30
CA GLN A 104 -7.32 -1.85 15.09
C GLN A 104 -6.09 -1.11 15.61
N GLY A 105 -5.22 -0.65 14.71
CA GLY A 105 -3.96 -0.02 15.07
C GLY A 105 -3.16 0.48 13.87
N VAL A 106 -2.12 1.25 14.16
CA VAL A 106 -1.26 1.85 13.14
C VAL A 106 -0.12 0.90 12.79
N ALA A 107 -0.01 0.55 11.50
CA ALA A 107 1.14 -0.19 10.97
C ALA A 107 2.34 0.76 10.76
N PRO A 108 3.59 0.29 10.93
CA PRO A 108 4.01 -1.11 11.14
C PRO A 108 4.00 -1.60 12.59
N GLU A 109 3.78 -0.73 13.59
CA GLU A 109 3.88 -1.07 15.01
C GLU A 109 2.83 -2.10 15.44
N ALA A 110 1.60 -1.96 14.95
CA ALA A 110 0.49 -2.85 15.26
C ALA A 110 0.61 -4.24 14.61
N VAL A 111 1.47 -4.41 13.60
CA VAL A 111 1.61 -5.67 12.87
C VAL A 111 2.43 -6.66 13.70
N PRO A 112 1.87 -7.80 14.13
CA PRO A 112 2.61 -8.80 14.90
C PRO A 112 3.61 -9.56 14.00
N PRO A 113 4.62 -10.23 14.59
CA PRO A 113 5.42 -11.20 13.86
C PRO A 113 4.55 -12.30 13.25
N LEU A 114 4.87 -12.73 12.03
CA LEU A 114 4.12 -13.74 11.31
C LEU A 114 5.02 -14.73 10.56
N ARG A 115 4.47 -15.93 10.32
CA ARG A 115 4.98 -16.91 9.37
C ARG A 115 3.91 -17.16 8.31
N GLY A 116 4.20 -16.82 7.06
CA GLY A 116 3.23 -16.87 5.97
C GLY A 116 3.39 -15.71 4.99
N LEU A 117 2.34 -14.94 4.77
CA LEU A 117 2.35 -13.84 3.82
C LEU A 117 1.86 -12.53 4.44
N LEU A 118 2.64 -11.47 4.26
CA LEU A 118 2.20 -10.09 4.52
C LEU A 118 1.88 -9.41 3.19
N PHE A 119 0.71 -8.79 3.09
CA PHE A 119 0.25 -8.07 1.92
C PHE A 119 -0.09 -6.63 2.30
N ALA A 120 0.49 -5.66 1.60
CA ALA A 120 0.22 -4.24 1.77
C ALA A 120 -0.13 -3.65 0.39
N HIS A 121 -1.42 -3.38 0.16
CA HIS A 121 -1.91 -2.94 -1.14
C HIS A 121 -2.53 -1.55 -1.03
N GLU A 122 -1.99 -0.59 -1.79
CA GLU A 122 -2.33 0.82 -1.69
C GLU A 122 -2.22 1.28 -0.22
N PHE A 123 -1.10 0.92 0.40
CA PHE A 123 -0.79 1.27 1.79
C PHE A 123 0.38 2.25 1.88
N LEU A 124 1.41 2.08 1.02
CA LEU A 124 2.59 2.95 1.09
C LEU A 124 2.29 4.33 0.52
N ASP A 125 1.36 4.45 -0.42
CA ASP A 125 0.90 5.72 -0.98
C ASP A 125 0.15 6.62 0.04
N ASP A 126 -0.44 6.02 1.08
CA ASP A 126 -1.05 6.69 2.24
C ASP A 126 -0.03 7.10 3.32
N ILE A 127 1.19 6.54 3.30
CA ILE A 127 2.23 6.92 4.26
C ILE A 127 2.64 8.38 4.01
N PRO A 128 2.60 9.26 5.03
CA PRO A 128 2.88 10.68 4.86
C PRO A 128 4.27 10.99 4.31
N VAL A 129 4.33 11.93 3.38
CA VAL A 129 5.54 12.33 2.66
C VAL A 129 5.75 13.83 2.66
N GLU A 130 7.02 14.25 2.59
CA GLU A 130 7.36 15.63 2.29
C GLU A 130 7.44 15.86 0.78
N VAL A 131 7.12 17.08 0.35
CA VAL A 131 7.34 17.57 -1.01
C VAL A 131 8.42 18.62 -0.95
N VAL A 132 9.43 18.51 -1.81
CA VAL A 132 10.59 19.40 -1.83
C VAL A 132 10.73 20.02 -3.22
N GLU A 133 11.11 21.29 -3.27
CA GLU A 133 11.51 21.99 -4.50
C GLU A 133 12.80 22.76 -4.25
N GLU A 134 13.83 22.49 -5.06
CA GLU A 134 15.14 23.14 -4.98
C GLU A 134 15.75 23.08 -3.56
N GLY A 135 15.54 21.96 -2.87
CA GLY A 135 16.02 21.75 -1.50
C GLY A 135 15.19 22.38 -0.39
N LEU A 136 14.03 22.96 -0.70
CA LEU A 136 13.11 23.55 0.27
C LEU A 136 11.84 22.70 0.42
N VAL A 137 11.41 22.44 1.65
CA VAL A 137 10.13 21.77 1.94
C VAL A 137 9.00 22.70 1.55
N LEU A 138 8.06 22.19 0.74
CA LEU A 138 6.85 22.89 0.36
C LEU A 138 5.71 22.57 1.33
N GLY A 139 5.03 23.62 1.79
CA GLY A 139 3.74 23.51 2.44
C GLY A 139 2.66 23.03 1.48
N ARG A 140 1.51 22.64 2.03
CA ARG A 140 0.34 22.25 1.22
C ARG A 140 -0.14 23.36 0.28
N ASP A 141 0.10 24.63 0.65
CA ASP A 141 -0.22 25.80 -0.18
C ASP A 141 0.82 26.07 -1.30
N GLY A 142 1.86 25.23 -1.40
CA GLY A 142 2.94 25.34 -2.37
C GLY A 142 4.04 26.31 -1.98
N ARG A 143 4.00 26.93 -0.79
CA ARG A 143 5.05 27.86 -0.35
C ARG A 143 6.19 27.14 0.38
N PRO A 144 7.45 27.60 0.23
CA PRO A 144 8.55 27.09 1.02
C PRO A 144 8.36 27.34 2.53
N LEU A 145 8.55 26.31 3.34
CA LEU A 145 8.46 26.37 4.80
C LEU A 145 9.84 26.27 5.49
N GLY A 146 10.89 25.91 4.75
CA GLY A 146 12.25 25.80 5.25
C GLY A 146 13.11 24.82 4.45
N PRO A 147 14.40 24.66 4.79
CA PRO A 147 15.27 23.70 4.13
C PRO A 147 14.82 22.26 4.42
N ALA A 148 14.96 21.38 3.42
CA ALA A 148 14.74 19.95 3.57
C ALA A 148 15.84 19.29 4.41
N ASP A 149 15.49 18.18 5.07
CA ASP A 149 16.45 17.37 5.80
C ASP A 149 17.55 16.85 4.84
N PRO A 150 18.84 16.90 5.21
CA PRO A 150 19.92 16.42 4.35
C PRO A 150 19.78 14.95 3.90
N ALA A 151 19.18 14.09 4.73
CA ALA A 151 18.92 12.69 4.39
C ALA A 151 17.79 12.56 3.36
N ASP A 152 16.78 13.42 3.43
CA ASP A 152 15.69 13.48 2.45
C ASP A 152 16.23 13.97 1.09
N LEU A 153 17.12 14.95 1.09
CA LEU A 153 17.82 15.40 -0.11
C LEU A 153 18.72 14.31 -0.71
N ALA A 154 19.46 13.59 0.12
CA ALA A 154 20.28 12.47 -0.34
C ALA A 154 19.42 11.34 -0.94
N TRP A 155 18.24 11.10 -0.36
CA TRP A 155 17.26 10.17 -0.92
C TRP A 155 16.76 10.67 -2.28
N LEU A 156 16.32 11.92 -2.39
CA LEU A 156 15.82 12.50 -3.65
C LEU A 156 16.86 12.42 -4.77
N ARG A 157 18.11 12.78 -4.50
CA ARG A 157 19.20 12.67 -5.49
C ARG A 157 19.43 11.24 -5.96
N SER A 158 19.28 10.27 -5.06
CA SER A 158 19.50 8.85 -5.38
C SER A 158 18.40 8.27 -6.28
N TRP A 159 17.15 8.72 -6.11
CA TRP A 159 15.98 8.11 -6.77
C TRP A 159 15.39 8.93 -7.92
N THR A 160 15.56 10.25 -7.85
CA THR A 160 15.06 11.22 -8.85
C THR A 160 16.19 11.90 -9.62
N GLY A 161 17.41 11.93 -9.08
CA GLY A 161 18.53 12.68 -9.65
C GLY A 161 18.48 14.19 -9.39
N THR A 162 17.55 14.66 -8.55
CA THR A 162 17.32 16.09 -8.28
C THR A 162 17.16 16.36 -6.79
N ASP A 163 17.15 17.65 -6.42
CA ASP A 163 16.78 18.12 -5.08
C ASP A 163 15.29 18.53 -4.99
N SER A 164 14.46 18.03 -5.92
CA SER A 164 13.02 18.30 -5.99
C SER A 164 12.22 17.00 -6.12
N GLY A 165 11.03 16.95 -5.51
CA GLY A 165 10.10 15.83 -5.64
C GLY A 165 9.48 15.39 -4.33
N VAL A 166 8.82 14.23 -4.37
CA VAL A 166 8.21 13.58 -3.21
C VAL A 166 9.25 12.72 -2.50
N VAL A 167 9.46 12.96 -1.21
CA VAL A 167 10.44 12.22 -0.40
C VAL A 167 9.85 10.90 0.08
N GLY A 168 10.40 9.78 -0.40
CA GLY A 168 9.94 8.42 -0.03
C GLY A 168 10.70 7.76 1.12
N ARG A 169 11.67 8.43 1.76
CA ARG A 169 12.53 7.80 2.80
C ARG A 169 11.74 7.16 3.94
N ARG A 170 10.69 7.84 4.45
CA ARG A 170 9.82 7.28 5.50
C ARG A 170 9.12 5.99 5.03
N ARG A 171 8.72 5.91 3.76
CA ARG A 171 8.09 4.71 3.18
C ARG A 171 9.07 3.55 3.16
N ASP A 172 10.35 3.80 2.85
CA ASP A 172 11.39 2.77 2.94
C ASP A 172 11.56 2.25 4.38
N GLU A 173 11.46 3.12 5.37
CA GLU A 173 11.52 2.76 6.80
C GLU A 173 10.32 1.91 7.23
N VAL A 174 9.10 2.35 6.87
CA VAL A 174 7.85 1.61 7.13
C VAL A 174 7.87 0.25 6.45
N TRP A 175 8.22 0.19 5.16
CA TRP A 175 8.28 -1.07 4.42
C TRP A 175 9.31 -2.03 5.02
N ARG A 176 10.50 -1.55 5.36
CA ARG A 176 11.53 -2.36 6.03
C ARG A 176 11.04 -2.92 7.37
N ALA A 177 10.30 -2.13 8.13
CA ALA A 177 9.71 -2.57 9.40
C ALA A 177 8.60 -3.61 9.20
N LEU A 178 7.75 -3.48 8.16
CA LEU A 178 6.77 -4.52 7.82
C LEU A 178 7.45 -5.83 7.39
N VAL A 179 8.44 -5.74 6.50
CA VAL A 179 9.21 -6.91 6.04
C VAL A 179 9.90 -7.62 7.21
N SER A 180 10.36 -6.89 8.24
CA SER A 180 10.98 -7.49 9.41
C SER A 180 10.00 -8.23 10.33
N ARG A 181 8.68 -7.99 10.20
CA ARG A 181 7.65 -8.78 10.89
C ARG A 181 7.46 -10.17 10.29
N VAL A 182 7.84 -10.37 9.02
CA VAL A 182 7.79 -11.69 8.38
C VAL A 182 9.01 -12.49 8.80
N GLU A 183 8.81 -13.38 9.78
CA GLU A 183 9.84 -14.29 10.31
C GLU A 183 10.23 -15.32 9.27
N ALA A 184 9.25 -15.90 8.57
CA ALA A 184 9.46 -16.81 7.46
C ALA A 184 8.28 -16.71 6.47
N GLY A 185 8.57 -16.58 5.17
CA GLY A 185 7.53 -16.47 4.16
C GLY A 185 7.79 -15.41 3.10
N GLU A 186 6.79 -14.58 2.79
CA GLU A 186 6.89 -13.54 1.77
C GLU A 186 6.14 -12.26 2.20
N ALA A 187 6.73 -11.10 1.96
CA ALA A 187 6.07 -9.80 2.06
C ALA A 187 5.83 -9.24 0.66
N ILE A 188 4.65 -8.67 0.42
CA ILE A 188 4.29 -8.08 -0.86
C ILE A 188 3.73 -6.68 -0.65
N ALA A 189 4.28 -5.69 -1.36
CA ALA A 189 3.71 -4.35 -1.48
C ALA A 189 3.17 -4.13 -2.91
N VAL A 190 2.03 -3.47 -3.03
CA VAL A 190 1.40 -3.10 -4.31
C VAL A 190 0.96 -1.64 -4.27
N ASP A 191 1.59 -0.78 -5.05
CA ASP A 191 1.27 0.66 -5.06
C ASP A 191 1.42 1.26 -6.46
N TYR A 192 0.73 2.37 -6.70
CA TYR A 192 0.93 3.16 -7.91
C TYR A 192 2.22 3.98 -7.84
N GLN A 193 2.83 4.21 -9.00
CA GLN A 193 4.13 4.85 -9.09
C GLN A 193 4.03 6.31 -9.50
N GLY A 194 4.85 7.14 -8.85
CA GLY A 194 5.10 8.53 -9.25
C GLY A 194 3.94 9.51 -9.04
N GLY A 195 4.27 10.80 -9.02
CA GLY A 195 3.32 11.90 -8.82
C GLY A 195 3.32 12.45 -7.40
N GLY A 196 3.06 13.76 -7.29
CA GLY A 196 2.89 14.47 -6.02
C GLY A 196 1.62 14.05 -5.27
N PRO A 197 1.41 14.57 -4.05
CA PRO A 197 0.17 14.36 -3.32
C PRO A 197 -1.06 14.80 -4.13
N VAL A 198 -2.08 13.94 -4.16
CA VAL A 198 -3.35 14.17 -4.86
C VAL A 198 -4.49 13.85 -3.90
N GLY A 199 -5.51 14.70 -3.89
CA GLY A 199 -6.75 14.42 -3.15
C GLY A 199 -7.69 13.56 -3.98
N HIS A 200 -8.37 12.60 -3.36
CA HIS A 200 -9.41 11.81 -3.99
C HIS A 200 -10.75 12.10 -3.33
N TRP A 201 -11.74 12.45 -4.16
CA TRP A 201 -13.11 12.65 -3.72
C TRP A 201 -14.09 12.14 -4.78
N ARG A 202 -14.95 11.18 -4.40
CA ARG A 202 -15.97 10.59 -5.29
C ARG A 202 -15.43 10.18 -6.67
N GLY A 203 -14.27 9.53 -6.69
CA GLY A 203 -13.66 8.95 -7.90
C GLY A 203 -12.91 9.95 -8.76
N ARG A 204 -12.74 11.18 -8.27
CA ARG A 204 -12.06 12.26 -8.99
C ARG A 204 -10.78 12.63 -8.25
N ARG A 205 -9.70 12.74 -9.03
CA ARG A 205 -8.45 13.36 -8.60
C ARG A 205 -8.64 14.87 -8.55
N LEU A 206 -8.42 15.45 -7.38
CA LEU A 206 -8.52 16.87 -7.09
C LEU A 206 -7.21 17.36 -6.45
N SER A 207 -7.00 18.67 -6.43
CA SER A 207 -6.02 19.24 -5.49
C SER A 207 -6.41 18.83 -4.08
N ALA A 208 -5.45 18.35 -3.28
CA ALA A 208 -5.76 17.84 -1.95
C ALA A 208 -6.26 18.96 -1.04
N LEU A 209 -7.54 18.87 -0.66
CA LEU A 209 -8.21 19.78 0.27
C LEU A 209 -8.63 19.01 1.53
N GLY A 210 -8.90 19.73 2.63
CA GLY A 210 -9.36 19.11 3.87
C GLY A 210 -10.67 18.33 3.67
N GLY A 211 -10.78 17.15 4.29
CA GLY A 211 -11.95 16.28 4.21
C GLY A 211 -11.96 15.31 3.02
N MET A 212 -10.87 15.22 2.27
CA MET A 212 -10.66 14.25 1.19
C MET A 212 -9.62 13.22 1.60
N ASP A 213 -9.65 12.06 0.95
CA ASP A 213 -8.55 11.11 0.98
C ASP A 213 -7.34 11.71 0.23
N VAL A 214 -6.10 11.39 0.64
CA VAL A 214 -4.90 11.99 0.05
C VAL A 214 -3.81 10.95 -0.13
N SER A 215 -3.34 10.73 -1.35
CA SER A 215 -2.21 9.80 -1.56
C SER A 215 -1.15 10.40 -2.48
N ALA A 216 0.07 9.87 -2.40
CA ALA A 216 1.18 10.28 -3.26
C ALA A 216 1.90 9.04 -3.82
N GLY A 217 2.34 9.09 -5.08
CA GLY A 217 2.91 7.92 -5.75
C GLY A 217 4.21 7.42 -5.10
N VAL A 218 4.44 6.11 -5.19
CA VAL A 218 5.52 5.42 -4.46
C VAL A 218 6.67 5.08 -5.39
N ASP A 219 7.91 5.32 -4.95
CA ASP A 219 9.10 4.79 -5.62
C ASP A 219 9.47 3.40 -5.07
N LEU A 220 8.79 2.35 -5.55
CA LEU A 220 9.07 0.99 -5.06
C LEU A 220 10.50 0.50 -5.36
N ARG A 221 11.28 1.21 -6.18
CA ARG A 221 12.70 0.89 -6.38
C ARG A 221 13.51 1.22 -5.13
N SER A 222 13.14 2.26 -4.39
CA SER A 222 13.79 2.61 -3.11
C SER A 222 13.48 1.60 -2.02
N CYS A 223 12.21 1.20 -1.91
CA CYS A 223 11.78 0.15 -1.01
C CYS A 223 12.53 -1.16 -1.31
N ARG A 224 12.64 -1.54 -2.60
CA ARG A 224 13.40 -2.71 -3.03
C ARG A 224 14.88 -2.61 -2.68
N ALA A 225 15.52 -1.44 -2.80
CA ALA A 225 16.92 -1.31 -2.40
C ALA A 225 17.12 -1.47 -0.89
N ALA A 226 16.13 -1.08 -0.09
CA ALA A 226 16.16 -1.25 1.37
C ALA A 226 15.93 -2.70 1.84
N THR A 227 15.16 -3.49 1.10
CA THR A 227 14.72 -4.83 1.55
C THR A 227 15.13 -5.99 0.63
N GLY A 228 15.68 -5.69 -0.54
CA GLY A 228 15.85 -6.65 -1.63
C GLY A 228 14.53 -6.99 -2.33
N GLY A 229 14.51 -8.12 -3.02
CA GLY A 229 13.32 -8.65 -3.66
C GLY A 229 13.17 -8.31 -5.15
N ARG A 230 12.01 -8.70 -5.71
CA ARG A 230 11.69 -8.56 -7.12
C ARG A 230 10.55 -7.56 -7.31
N LEU A 231 10.74 -6.59 -8.20
CA LEU A 231 9.73 -5.61 -8.57
C LEU A 231 9.21 -5.92 -9.98
N LEU A 232 7.90 -6.07 -10.12
CA LEU A 232 7.23 -6.32 -11.40
C LEU A 232 6.01 -5.41 -11.52
N PRO A 233 5.65 -4.95 -12.73
CA PRO A 233 4.38 -4.26 -12.91
C PRO A 233 3.20 -5.26 -12.90
N GLN A 234 2.04 -4.81 -12.44
CA GLN A 234 0.84 -5.62 -12.24
C GLN A 234 0.41 -6.39 -13.49
N HIS A 235 0.43 -5.76 -14.67
CA HIS A 235 0.08 -6.44 -15.91
C HIS A 235 0.96 -7.66 -16.22
N ARG A 236 2.22 -7.69 -15.72
CA ARG A 236 3.10 -8.86 -15.84
C ARG A 236 2.83 -9.89 -14.77
N VAL A 237 2.55 -9.45 -13.54
CA VAL A 237 2.19 -10.33 -12.43
C VAL A 237 0.92 -11.13 -12.77
N LEU A 238 -0.05 -10.48 -13.38
CA LEU A 238 -1.31 -11.08 -13.81
C LEU A 238 -1.24 -11.69 -15.20
N ALA A 239 -0.09 -11.78 -15.88
CA ALA A 239 -0.03 -12.20 -17.29
C ALA A 239 -0.52 -13.65 -17.51
N GLU A 240 -0.29 -14.53 -16.54
CA GLU A 240 -0.63 -15.96 -16.63
C GLU A 240 -2.06 -16.27 -16.17
N SER A 241 -2.78 -15.30 -15.60
CA SER A 241 -4.17 -15.48 -15.17
C SER A 241 -5.09 -15.72 -16.38
N ALA A 242 -5.60 -16.93 -16.55
CA ALA A 242 -6.55 -17.23 -17.63
C ALA A 242 -7.98 -16.92 -17.18
N PRO A 243 -8.76 -16.12 -17.92
CA PRO A 243 -10.17 -15.92 -17.60
C PRO A 243 -10.97 -17.19 -17.86
N ARG A 244 -11.93 -17.49 -16.99
CA ARG A 244 -12.86 -18.62 -17.12
C ARG A 244 -14.10 -18.28 -17.96
N ASP A 245 -14.46 -17.00 -17.99
CA ASP A 245 -15.62 -16.49 -18.72
C ASP A 245 -15.37 -15.06 -19.25
N VAL A 246 -16.40 -14.49 -19.88
CA VAL A 246 -16.35 -13.15 -20.47
C VAL A 246 -16.20 -12.07 -19.40
N GLN A 247 -16.77 -12.27 -18.21
CA GLN A 247 -16.71 -11.32 -17.11
C GLN A 247 -15.27 -11.21 -16.58
N GLU A 248 -14.64 -12.34 -16.28
CA GLU A 248 -13.22 -12.38 -15.87
C GLU A 248 -12.29 -11.84 -16.97
N SER A 249 -12.66 -12.02 -18.25
CA SER A 249 -11.90 -11.46 -19.36
C SER A 249 -11.88 -9.93 -19.31
N ALA A 250 -13.04 -9.30 -19.06
CA ALA A 250 -13.16 -7.86 -18.92
C ALA A 250 -12.43 -7.35 -17.66
N GLU A 251 -12.55 -8.05 -16.54
CA GLU A 251 -11.86 -7.74 -15.28
C GLU A 251 -10.33 -7.77 -15.44
N LEU A 252 -9.79 -8.84 -16.05
CA LEU A 252 -8.36 -8.93 -16.34
C LEU A 252 -7.89 -7.87 -17.34
N ALA A 253 -8.72 -7.47 -18.30
CA ALA A 253 -8.37 -6.39 -19.22
C ALA A 253 -8.17 -5.06 -18.46
N VAL A 254 -9.04 -4.74 -17.50
CA VAL A 254 -8.89 -3.57 -16.61
C VAL A 254 -7.63 -3.69 -15.75
N LEU A 255 -7.43 -4.85 -15.09
CA LEU A 255 -6.29 -5.07 -14.21
C LEU A 255 -4.94 -5.10 -14.94
N ARG A 256 -4.92 -5.38 -16.25
CA ARG A 256 -3.72 -5.42 -17.09
C ARG A 256 -3.51 -4.14 -17.91
N ASP A 257 -4.44 -3.18 -17.89
CA ASP A 257 -4.25 -1.93 -18.60
C ASP A 257 -3.05 -1.16 -18.02
N ARG A 258 -1.99 -1.04 -18.82
CA ARG A 258 -0.73 -0.39 -18.46
C ARG A 258 -0.88 1.09 -18.12
N ARG A 259 -1.95 1.73 -18.59
CA ARG A 259 -2.26 3.15 -18.32
C ARG A 259 -3.13 3.31 -17.07
N GLY A 260 -3.72 2.23 -16.57
CA GLY A 260 -4.50 2.18 -15.34
C GLY A 260 -3.86 1.25 -14.31
N LEU A 261 -4.65 0.33 -13.77
CA LEU A 261 -4.23 -0.57 -12.68
C LEU A 261 -3.06 -1.48 -13.05
N GLY A 262 -2.92 -1.85 -14.33
CA GLY A 262 -1.81 -2.66 -14.81
C GLY A 262 -0.44 -1.98 -14.69
N GLY A 263 -0.40 -0.66 -14.46
CA GLY A 263 0.81 0.11 -14.19
C GLY A 263 1.33 0.02 -12.75
N PHE A 264 0.53 -0.51 -11.81
CA PHE A 264 0.92 -0.60 -10.40
C PHE A 264 2.15 -1.49 -10.24
N GLY A 265 3.05 -1.13 -9.33
CA GLY A 265 4.23 -1.94 -9.03
C GLY A 265 3.93 -2.95 -7.95
N TRP A 266 4.40 -4.17 -8.12
CA TRP A 266 4.37 -5.26 -7.14
C TRP A 266 5.79 -5.57 -6.69
N LEU A 267 6.10 -5.31 -5.43
CA LEU A 267 7.37 -5.63 -4.80
C LEU A 267 7.21 -6.90 -3.95
N PHE A 268 7.90 -7.97 -4.35
CA PHE A 268 7.92 -9.25 -3.63
C PHE A 268 9.24 -9.42 -2.88
N VAL A 269 9.18 -9.65 -1.57
CA VAL A 269 10.34 -9.88 -0.71
C VAL A 269 10.20 -11.23 0.00
N ASP A 270 11.01 -12.21 -0.41
CA ASP A 270 11.08 -13.52 0.23
C ASP A 270 11.90 -13.43 1.53
N ARG A 271 11.43 -14.07 2.59
CA ARG A 271 12.03 -14.06 3.93
C ARG A 271 12.32 -15.49 4.36
N PRO A 272 13.57 -15.97 4.21
CA PRO A 272 13.96 -17.25 4.78
C PRO A 272 13.99 -17.12 6.31
N GLY A 273 13.38 -18.09 6.99
CA GLY A 273 13.36 -18.16 8.46
C GLY A 273 14.69 -18.53 9.09
#